data_AF-A0A9D5G913-F1
#
_entry.id   AF-A0A9D5G913-F1
#
_cell.length_a   1.000
_cell.length_b   1.000
_cell.length_c   1.000
_cell.angle_alpha   90.00
_cell.angle_beta   90.00
_cell.angle_gamma   90.00
#
_symmetry.space_group_name_H-M   'P 1'
#
loop_
_entity.id
_entity.type
_entity.pdbx_description
1 polymer ?
#
loop_
_entity_poly.entity_id
_entity_poly.type
_entity_poly.pdbx_seq_one_letter_code
_entity_poly.pdbx_strand_id
1 'polypeptide(L)' 'MQRSEGDPMEESIKCAHETCNCNVAVSGGVEVYCNEYCSEQGVGGADSPCQCGHVECAL' A
#
# COMPACT_ATOMS: atom_id res chain seq x y z
N MET A 1 35.80 -3.68 -14.83
CA MET A 1 34.48 -3.01 -14.87
C MET A 1 33.42 -3.98 -14.38
N GLN A 2 33.24 -4.08 -13.06
CA GLN A 2 32.13 -4.83 -12.46
C GLN A 2 31.00 -3.82 -12.24
N ARG A 3 29.89 -4.00 -12.97
CA ARG A 3 28.70 -3.16 -12.83
C ARG A 3 27.96 -3.72 -11.62
N SER A 4 27.82 -2.92 -10.58
CA SER A 4 26.91 -3.23 -9.48
C SER A 4 25.50 -3.22 -10.07
N GLU A 5 24.92 -4.39 -10.29
CA GLU A 5 23.49 -4.56 -10.52
C GLU A 5 22.82 -4.21 -9.19
N GLY A 6 22.48 -2.94 -9.02
CA GLY A 6 21.57 -2.55 -7.96
C GLY A 6 20.24 -3.22 -8.28
N ASP A 7 19.78 -4.10 -7.41
CA ASP A 7 18.39 -4.55 -7.41
C ASP A 7 17.49 -3.32 -7.61
N PRO A 8 16.53 -3.33 -8.54
CA PRO A 8 15.48 -2.33 -8.52
C PRO A 8 14.81 -2.49 -7.16
N MET A 9 15.10 -1.59 -6.21
CA MET A 9 14.36 -1.54 -4.95
C MET A 9 12.92 -1.32 -5.36
N GLU A 10 12.13 -2.38 -5.30
CA GLU A 10 10.71 -2.34 -5.55
C GLU A 10 10.14 -1.35 -4.52
N GLU A 11 9.91 -0.11 -4.95
CA GLU A 11 9.52 0.98 -4.07
C GLU A 11 8.14 0.62 -3.50
N SER A 12 8.16 0.19 -2.24
CA SER A 12 6.97 -0.16 -1.51
C SER A 12 6.50 1.08 -0.76
N ILE A 13 5.30 1.56 -1.05
CA ILE A 13 4.70 2.71 -0.35
C ILE A 13 3.59 2.24 0.57
N LYS A 14 3.30 3.03 1.60
CA LYS A 14 2.15 2.75 2.47
C LYS A 14 0.85 2.97 1.70
N CYS A 15 -0.14 2.15 1.99
CA CYS A 15 -1.50 2.34 1.48
C CYS A 15 -2.01 3.76 1.82
N ALA A 16 -2.69 4.41 0.86
CA ALA A 16 -3.25 5.76 1.05
C ALA A 16 -4.39 5.83 2.08
N HIS A 17 -4.98 4.70 2.46
CA HIS A 17 -6.00 4.68 3.51
C HIS A 17 -5.34 4.90 4.89
N GLU A 18 -5.74 5.95 5.60
CA GLU A 18 -5.07 6.42 6.82
C GLU A 18 -4.97 5.36 7.92
N THR A 19 -6.00 4.52 8.07
CA THR A 19 -6.03 3.43 9.06
C THR A 19 -5.45 2.11 8.54
N CYS A 20 -4.99 2.08 7.30
CA CYS A 20 -4.36 0.90 6.68
C CYS A 20 -2.84 0.90 6.94
N ASN A 21 -2.30 -0.27 7.28
CA ASN A 21 -0.86 -0.46 7.48
C ASN A 21 -0.19 -1.30 6.38
N CYS A 22 -0.92 -1.65 5.32
CA CYS A 22 -0.36 -2.41 4.21
C CYS A 22 0.66 -1.60 3.41
N ASN A 23 1.73 -2.26 3.00
CA ASN A 23 2.65 -1.74 2.00
C ASN A 23 2.29 -2.27 0.60
N VAL A 24 2.25 -1.38 -0.38
CA VAL A 24 1.94 -1.67 -1.78
C VAL A 24 3.15 -1.39 -2.66
N ALA A 25 3.49 -2.33 -3.54
CA ALA A 25 4.57 -2.16 -4.50
C ALA A 25 4.14 -1.21 -5.62
N VAL A 26 4.89 -0.12 -5.84
CA VAL A 26 4.59 0.85 -6.89
C VAL A 26 5.30 0.43 -8.17
N SER A 27 4.63 -0.38 -8.99
CA SER A 27 5.10 -0.64 -10.35
C SER A 27 4.50 0.37 -11.33
N GLY A 28 5.23 1.47 -11.57
CA GLY A 28 4.97 2.35 -12.73
C GLY A 28 3.82 3.36 -12.61
N GLY A 29 3.31 3.61 -11.41
CA GLY A 29 2.17 4.50 -11.13
C GLY A 29 0.86 3.83 -11.53
N VAL A 30 -0.12 3.59 -10.66
CA VAL A 30 -0.94 4.60 -9.98
C VAL A 30 -1.72 3.93 -8.80
N GLU A 31 -1.35 2.71 -8.39
CA GLU A 31 -2.08 2.01 -7.32
C GLU A 31 -1.47 2.30 -5.94
N VAL A 32 -2.15 3.18 -5.19
CA VAL A 32 -1.78 3.58 -3.82
C VAL A 32 -2.57 2.79 -2.76
N TYR A 33 -3.53 1.96 -3.18
CA TYR A 33 -4.40 1.21 -2.27
C TYR A 33 -4.08 -0.28 -2.30
N CYS A 34 -4.12 -0.93 -1.13
CA CYS A 34 -3.83 -2.36 -1.04
C CYS A 34 -4.97 -3.24 -1.59
N ASN A 35 -6.19 -2.72 -1.64
CA ASN A 35 -7.36 -3.39 -2.21
C ASN A 35 -8.46 -2.39 -2.56
N GLU A 36 -9.53 -2.88 -3.18
CA GLU A 36 -10.71 -2.10 -3.56
C GLU A 36 -11.36 -1.39 -2.36
N TYR A 37 -11.50 -2.07 -1.21
CA TYR A 37 -12.06 -1.46 0.00
C TYR A 37 -11.32 -0.19 0.41
N CYS A 38 -9.98 -0.22 0.44
CA CYS A 38 -9.17 0.96 0.77
C CYS A 38 -9.27 2.04 -0.31
N SER A 39 -9.46 1.66 -1.58
CA SER A 39 -9.69 2.61 -2.66
C SER A 39 -11.07 3.31 -2.54
N GLU A 40 -12.10 2.59 -2.09
CA GLU A 40 -13.45 3.11 -1.94
C GLU A 40 -13.61 3.93 -0.64
N GLN A 41 -13.08 3.42 0.48
CA GLN A 41 -13.21 4.02 1.80
C GLN A 41 -12.09 5.02 2.13
N GLY A 42 -10.95 4.94 1.44
CA GLY A 42 -9.76 5.76 1.69
C GLY A 42 -9.96 7.26 1.51
N VAL A 43 -11.05 7.68 0.84
CA VAL A 43 -11.40 9.08 0.63
C VAL A 43 -12.42 9.59 1.67
N GLY A 44 -12.99 8.72 2.51
CA GLY A 44 -14.21 9.03 3.25
C GLY A 44 -14.31 8.62 4.72
N GLY A 45 -13.35 7.88 5.29
CA GLY A 45 -13.55 7.30 6.63
C GLY A 45 -12.31 7.04 7.47
N ALA A 46 -11.61 8.10 7.91
CA ALA A 46 -10.53 7.99 8.90
C ALA A 46 -11.00 7.41 10.27
N ASP A 47 -12.31 7.46 10.53
CA ASP A 47 -12.91 6.98 11.79
C ASP A 47 -13.14 5.46 11.83
N SER A 48 -13.02 4.74 10.70
CA SER A 48 -13.25 3.29 10.65
C SER A 48 -11.94 2.51 10.56
N PRO A 49 -11.77 1.41 11.31
CA PRO A 49 -10.61 0.55 11.20
C PRO A 49 -10.54 -0.05 9.79
N CYS A 50 -9.32 -0.23 9.26
CA CYS A 50 -9.14 -0.82 7.95
C CYS A 50 -9.63 -2.26 7.89
N GLN A 51 -10.59 -2.55 7.01
CA GLN A 51 -11.16 -3.88 6.81
C GLN A 51 -10.67 -4.53 5.51
N CYS A 52 -9.46 -4.19 5.06
CA CYS A 52 -8.92 -4.73 3.82
C CYS A 52 -8.68 -6.25 3.85
N GLY A 53 -8.74 -6.87 5.03
CA GLY A 53 -8.56 -8.31 5.21
C GLY A 53 -7.10 -8.78 5.19
N HIS A 54 -6.14 -7.87 5.03
CA HIS A 54 -4.72 -8.19 5.14
C HIS A 54 -4.30 -8.35 6.59
N VAL A 55 -3.35 -9.25 6.83
CA VAL A 55 -2.80 -9.52 8.17
C VAL A 55 -2.18 -8.29 8.81
N GLU A 56 -1.59 -7.38 8.02
CA GLU A 56 -1.01 -6.13 8.53
C GLU A 56 -2.07 -5.15 9.06
N CYS A 57 -3.33 -5.32 8.65
CA CYS A 57 -4.48 -4.54 9.10
C CYS A 57 -5.44 -5.33 10.00
N ALA A 58 -5.12 -6.59 10.32
CA ALA A 58 -5.90 -7.39 11.25
C ALA A 58 -5.61 -6.93 12.69
N LEU A 59 -6.47 -6.02 13.18
CA LEU A 59 -6.54 -5.63 14.59
C LEU A 59 -7.21 -6.72 15.44
#